data_AF-A0A183UI35-F1
#
_entry.id   AF-A0A183UI35-F1
#
_cell.length_a   1.000
_cell.length_b   1.000
_cell.length_c   1.000
_cell.angle_alpha   90.00
_cell.angle_beta   90.00
_cell.angle_gamma   90.00
#
_symmetry.space_group_name_H-M   'P 1'
#
loop_
_entity.id
_entity.type
_entity.pdbx_description
1 polymer ?
#
loop_
_entity_poly.entity_id
_entity_poly.type
_entity_poly.pdbx_seq_one_letter_code
_entity_poly.pdbx_strand_id
1 'polypeptide(L)'
;LFLIRYAGVENTLRLFGSNSDEGRQAISRSDLYVHDLQTKKSLLLFSSLYSQFQQKLEERGLFESTNLVVISGHGLRSVDSEEQFYIEECLADFSKITKIVNSHSMMMVFTDPDELDEVFFELKVCDQWAPMGDYDEGDNPLVSVYRTSELPEKFHWKSSRFMPGIIIMTRPGATVLTRELPSIPAGDEHARDIRQTGGWDNDNVEMRGVFMARGPAFKTNHESLPINMVDVYQVLLNILGVEPPHRHNGSWANVEDLLSSGWESRTSPDSISSSTSTARSFLCLILLCMLSY
;
A
#
# COMPACT_ATOMS: atom_id res chain seq x y z
N LEU A 1 -4.42 -10.30 -3.02
CA LEU A 1 -5.78 -10.84 -3.29
C LEU A 1 -6.76 -9.98 -2.54
N PHE A 2 -7.74 -9.33 -3.17
CA PHE A 2 -8.89 -8.84 -2.42
C PHE A 2 -9.78 -10.04 -2.06
N LEU A 3 -9.50 -10.63 -0.90
CA LEU A 3 -10.36 -11.56 -0.17
C LEU A 3 -10.07 -11.35 1.33
N ILE A 4 -11.02 -10.74 2.03
CA ILE A 4 -11.00 -10.59 3.49
C ILE A 4 -11.76 -11.79 4.08
N ARG A 5 -11.11 -12.58 4.93
CA ARG A 5 -11.73 -13.24 6.09
C ARG A 5 -10.67 -13.80 7.03
N TYR A 6 -10.64 -13.27 8.26
CA TYR A 6 -9.94 -13.90 9.39
C TYR A 6 -10.86 -13.84 10.61
N ALA A 7 -11.23 -15.00 11.15
CA ALA A 7 -12.27 -15.17 12.17
C ALA A 7 -11.96 -14.45 13.51
N GLY A 8 -10.71 -14.01 13.73
CA GLY A 8 -10.33 -13.17 14.88
C GLY A 8 -10.75 -11.71 14.73
N VAL A 9 -10.56 -11.12 13.54
CA VAL A 9 -10.93 -9.72 13.26
C VAL A 9 -12.44 -9.56 13.19
N GLU A 10 -13.16 -10.55 12.63
CA GLU A 10 -14.62 -10.57 12.63
C GLU A 10 -15.20 -10.61 14.05
N ASN A 11 -14.61 -11.41 14.95
CA ASN A 11 -15.04 -11.44 16.36
C ASN A 11 -14.75 -10.13 17.08
N THR A 12 -13.57 -9.54 16.92
CA THR A 12 -13.20 -8.27 17.57
C THR A 12 -13.99 -7.10 17.01
N LEU A 13 -14.19 -7.01 15.69
CA LEU A 13 -15.04 -5.99 15.06
C LEU A 13 -16.51 -6.15 15.48
N ARG A 14 -16.98 -7.38 15.68
CA ARG A 14 -18.34 -7.65 16.18
C ARG A 14 -18.50 -7.29 17.65
N LEU A 15 -17.46 -7.42 18.46
CA LEU A 15 -17.49 -7.15 19.90
C LEU A 15 -17.22 -5.68 20.25
N PHE A 16 -16.32 -5.00 19.52
CA PHE A 16 -15.82 -3.67 19.88
C PHE A 16 -16.08 -2.60 18.80
N GLY A 17 -16.41 -3.00 17.56
CA GLY A 17 -16.67 -2.08 16.45
C GLY A 17 -15.39 -1.63 15.72
N SER A 18 -15.52 -1.23 14.45
CA SER A 18 -14.38 -0.85 13.59
C SER A 18 -13.66 0.43 13.99
N ASN A 19 -14.29 1.26 14.82
CA ASN A 19 -13.73 2.54 15.25
C ASN A 19 -13.03 2.48 16.61
N SER A 20 -13.12 1.35 17.33
CA SER A 20 -12.47 1.20 18.64
C SER A 20 -10.97 0.95 18.47
N ASP A 21 -10.21 1.28 19.51
CA ASP A 21 -8.77 1.08 19.51
C ASP A 21 -8.41 -0.41 19.46
N GLU A 22 -9.25 -1.28 20.03
CA GLU A 22 -9.13 -2.74 19.96
C GLU A 22 -9.42 -3.27 18.54
N GLY A 23 -10.40 -2.68 17.85
CA GLY A 23 -10.70 -2.99 16.45
C GLY A 23 -9.54 -2.59 15.53
N ARG A 24 -8.95 -1.41 15.74
CA ARG A 24 -7.79 -0.93 14.99
C ARG A 24 -6.52 -1.73 15.30
N GLN A 25 -6.30 -2.09 16.57
CA GLN A 25 -5.19 -2.94 16.98
C GLN A 25 -5.34 -4.38 16.46
N ALA A 26 -6.55 -4.93 16.39
CA ALA A 26 -6.78 -6.25 15.80
C ALA A 26 -6.49 -6.29 14.30
N ILE A 27 -6.83 -5.22 13.57
CA ILE A 27 -6.47 -5.03 12.16
C ILE A 27 -4.94 -4.92 12.02
N SER A 28 -4.29 -4.06 12.82
CA SER A 28 -2.83 -3.87 12.79
C SER A 28 -2.05 -5.14 13.18
N ARG A 29 -2.54 -5.93 14.16
CA ARG A 29 -1.93 -7.22 14.56
C ARG A 29 -2.11 -8.32 13.51
N SER A 30 -3.20 -8.30 12.74
CA SER A 30 -3.39 -9.28 11.67
C SER A 30 -2.42 -9.07 10.52
N ASP A 31 -2.03 -7.82 10.23
CA ASP A 31 -0.95 -7.53 9.28
C ASP A 31 0.41 -8.05 9.77
N LEU A 32 0.69 -7.97 11.09
CA LEU A 32 1.94 -8.48 11.68
C LEU A 32 1.99 -10.01 11.80
N TYR A 33 0.87 -10.68 12.08
CA TYR A 33 0.82 -12.16 12.18
C TYR A 33 0.91 -12.86 10.81
N VAL A 34 0.50 -12.17 9.73
CA VAL A 34 0.72 -12.62 8.35
C VAL A 34 2.19 -12.51 7.95
N HIS A 35 2.92 -11.60 8.57
CA HIS A 35 4.33 -11.36 8.32
C HIS A 35 5.25 -12.46 8.94
N ASP A 36 4.87 -13.05 10.07
CA ASP A 36 5.67 -14.09 10.77
C ASP A 36 5.47 -15.52 10.22
N LEU A 37 4.35 -15.81 9.55
CA LEU A 37 4.06 -17.14 9.03
C LEU A 37 4.80 -17.40 7.70
N GLN A 38 6.08 -17.76 7.79
CA GLN A 38 6.88 -18.48 6.79
C GLN A 38 6.50 -18.18 5.33
N THR A 39 7.19 -17.25 4.68
CA THR A 39 6.95 -16.78 3.30
C THR A 39 6.61 -17.91 2.32
N LYS A 40 7.28 -19.06 2.41
CA LYS A 40 6.99 -20.26 1.59
C LYS A 40 5.63 -20.91 1.88
N LYS A 41 5.26 -21.07 3.15
CA LYS A 41 3.97 -21.65 3.54
C LYS A 41 2.84 -20.70 3.15
N SER A 42 3.01 -19.40 3.37
CA SER A 42 2.03 -18.39 2.96
C SER A 42 1.88 -18.30 1.44
N LEU A 43 2.96 -18.41 0.67
CA LEU A 43 2.90 -18.51 -0.79
C LEU A 43 2.19 -19.78 -1.28
N LEU A 44 2.41 -20.93 -0.63
CA LEU A 44 1.71 -22.18 -0.94
C LEU A 44 0.21 -22.08 -0.62
N LEU A 45 -0.15 -21.46 0.51
CA LEU A 45 -1.55 -21.18 0.84
C LEU A 45 -2.17 -20.23 -0.19
N PHE A 46 -1.48 -19.15 -0.56
CA PHE A 46 -1.95 -18.23 -1.59
C PHE A 46 -2.18 -18.96 -2.91
N SER A 47 -1.21 -19.76 -3.37
CA SER A 47 -1.31 -20.54 -4.61
C SER A 47 -2.49 -21.51 -4.58
N SER A 48 -2.70 -22.21 -3.46
CA SER A 48 -3.83 -23.11 -3.27
C SER A 48 -5.17 -22.37 -3.29
N LEU A 49 -5.29 -21.25 -2.58
CA LEU A 49 -6.51 -20.43 -2.56
C LEU A 49 -6.81 -19.81 -3.91
N TYR A 50 -5.78 -19.30 -4.58
CA TYR A 50 -5.86 -18.77 -5.95
C TYR A 50 -6.37 -19.84 -6.92
N SER A 51 -5.78 -21.04 -6.89
CA SER A 51 -6.20 -22.16 -7.73
C SER A 51 -7.66 -22.57 -7.46
N GLN A 52 -8.04 -22.73 -6.19
CA GLN A 52 -9.42 -23.05 -5.81
C GLN A 52 -10.42 -21.98 -6.22
N PHE A 53 -10.05 -20.70 -6.13
CA PHE A 53 -10.89 -19.60 -6.57
C PHE A 53 -11.12 -19.66 -8.08
N GLN A 54 -10.06 -19.86 -8.86
CA GLN A 54 -10.18 -20.00 -10.31
C GLN A 54 -11.04 -21.20 -10.72
N GLN A 55 -10.84 -22.35 -10.09
CA GLN A 55 -11.69 -23.53 -10.32
C GLN A 55 -13.17 -23.24 -10.05
N LYS A 56 -13.48 -22.53 -8.95
CA LYS A 56 -14.85 -22.12 -8.61
C LYS A 56 -15.47 -21.14 -9.60
N LEU A 57 -14.65 -20.35 -10.30
CA LEU A 57 -15.11 -19.51 -11.41
C LEU A 57 -15.41 -20.36 -12.65
N GLU A 58 -14.58 -21.35 -12.97
CA GLU A 58 -14.81 -22.29 -14.08
C GLU A 58 -16.09 -23.09 -13.87
N GLU A 59 -16.28 -23.68 -12.68
CA GLU A 59 -17.48 -24.46 -12.32
C GLU A 59 -18.78 -23.65 -12.43
N ARG A 60 -18.70 -22.33 -12.32
CA ARG A 60 -19.83 -21.40 -12.44
C ARG A 60 -19.95 -20.76 -13.83
N GLY A 61 -19.07 -21.09 -14.77
CA GLY A 61 -19.02 -20.45 -16.09
C GLY A 61 -18.63 -18.96 -16.04
N LEU A 62 -17.98 -18.50 -14.98
CA LEU A 62 -17.60 -17.10 -14.75
C LEU A 62 -16.14 -16.80 -15.09
N PHE A 63 -15.34 -17.82 -15.40
CA PHE A 63 -13.91 -17.66 -15.62
C PHE A 63 -13.60 -16.67 -16.77
N GLU A 64 -14.26 -16.82 -17.92
CA GLU A 64 -14.02 -15.99 -19.10
C GLU A 64 -14.62 -14.58 -18.98
N SER A 65 -15.63 -14.39 -18.13
CA SER A 65 -16.34 -13.11 -17.97
C SER A 65 -15.81 -12.25 -16.83
N THR A 66 -14.90 -12.77 -16.00
CA THR A 66 -14.42 -12.09 -14.79
C THR A 66 -13.02 -11.52 -15.01
N ASN A 67 -12.87 -10.22 -14.72
CA ASN A 67 -11.56 -9.59 -14.57
C ASN A 67 -11.04 -9.84 -13.15
N LEU A 68 -9.86 -10.45 -13.05
CA LEU A 68 -9.17 -10.72 -11.80
C LEU A 68 -7.86 -9.93 -11.78
N VAL A 69 -7.68 -9.10 -10.74
CA VAL A 69 -6.45 -8.36 -10.48
C VAL A 69 -5.86 -8.84 -9.15
N VAL A 70 -4.60 -9.27 -9.18
CA VAL A 70 -3.80 -9.65 -8.02
C VAL A 70 -2.74 -8.58 -7.83
N ILE A 71 -2.80 -7.90 -6.69
CA ILE A 71 -1.83 -6.87 -6.30
C ILE A 71 -1.24 -7.17 -4.91
N SER A 72 0.01 -6.77 -4.69
CA SER A 72 0.66 -6.66 -3.37
C SER A 72 0.99 -5.20 -3.05
N GLY A 73 0.93 -4.82 -1.78
CA GLY A 73 1.24 -3.46 -1.34
C GLY A 73 2.72 -3.10 -1.52
N HIS A 74 3.62 -4.01 -1.12
CA HIS A 74 5.07 -3.88 -1.28
C HIS A 74 5.74 -5.26 -1.26
N GLY A 75 7.05 -5.28 -1.52
CA GLY A 75 7.90 -6.43 -1.31
C GLY A 75 8.50 -6.48 0.10
N LEU A 76 9.38 -7.45 0.34
CA LEU A 76 10.04 -7.67 1.63
C LEU A 76 11.52 -7.99 1.40
N ARG A 77 12.38 -7.49 2.28
CA ARG A 77 13.81 -7.81 2.35
C ARG A 77 14.15 -8.35 3.72
N SER A 78 15.13 -9.24 3.80
CA SER A 78 15.65 -9.73 5.07
C SER A 78 16.31 -8.62 5.91
N VAL A 79 16.08 -8.66 7.22
CA VAL A 79 16.74 -7.78 8.18
C VAL A 79 18.12 -8.33 8.53
N ASP A 80 19.09 -7.44 8.65
CA ASP A 80 20.40 -7.75 9.19
C ASP A 80 20.34 -7.69 10.73
N SER A 81 20.69 -8.79 11.39
CA SER A 81 20.69 -8.86 12.86
C SER A 81 21.76 -8.01 13.51
N GLU A 82 22.83 -7.66 12.78
CA GLU A 82 23.93 -6.85 13.29
C GLU A 82 23.65 -5.35 13.12
N GLU A 83 22.76 -4.96 12.19
CA GLU A 83 22.42 -3.57 11.90
C GLU A 83 21.05 -3.18 12.50
N GLN A 84 20.89 -3.41 13.81
CA GLN A 84 19.71 -3.00 14.58
C GLN A 84 20.05 -1.84 15.52
N PHE A 85 19.57 -0.65 15.17
CA PHE A 85 19.81 0.58 15.91
C PHE A 85 18.65 0.91 16.83
N TYR A 86 18.94 1.59 17.93
CA TYR A 86 17.92 2.07 18.86
C TYR A 86 18.01 3.57 18.98
N ILE A 87 16.87 4.25 18.79
CA ILE A 87 16.83 5.70 18.78
C ILE A 87 17.28 6.31 20.13
N GLU A 88 17.03 5.62 21.24
CA GLU A 88 17.44 6.07 22.58
C GLU A 88 18.96 6.20 22.73
N GLU A 89 19.75 5.43 21.97
CA GLU A 89 21.21 5.48 22.04
C GLU A 89 21.79 6.77 21.45
N CYS A 90 20.94 7.55 20.77
CA CYS A 90 21.30 8.80 20.11
C CYS A 90 20.71 10.04 20.79
N LEU A 91 19.95 9.88 21.87
CA LEU A 91 19.23 10.97 22.52
C LEU A 91 19.71 11.14 23.95
N ALA A 92 19.98 12.38 24.36
CA ALA A 92 20.34 12.68 25.74
C ALA A 92 19.11 12.64 26.67
N ASP A 93 17.95 13.05 26.14
CA ASP A 93 16.67 13.08 26.85
C ASP A 93 15.53 12.58 25.93
N PHE A 94 15.17 11.31 26.11
CA PHE A 94 14.08 10.70 25.34
C PHE A 94 12.70 11.30 25.64
N SER A 95 12.51 11.98 26.77
CA SER A 95 11.21 12.53 27.16
C SER A 95 10.72 13.67 26.25
N LYS A 96 11.63 14.23 25.42
CA LYS A 96 11.34 15.24 24.38
C LYS A 96 10.56 14.69 23.19
N ILE A 97 10.53 13.37 23.03
CA ILE A 97 9.73 12.70 22.01
C ILE A 97 8.31 12.52 22.53
N THR A 98 7.35 13.11 21.83
CA THR A 98 5.93 13.04 22.20
C THR A 98 5.23 11.82 21.61
N LYS A 99 5.71 11.36 20.43
CA LYS A 99 5.15 10.18 19.75
C LYS A 99 6.15 9.61 18.74
N ILE A 100 6.18 8.28 18.65
CA ILE A 100 6.84 7.54 17.57
C ILE A 100 5.78 6.79 16.75
N VAL A 101 5.94 6.78 15.43
CA VAL A 101 5.15 5.95 14.52
C VAL A 101 6.11 5.17 13.61
N ASN A 102 5.77 3.91 13.34
CA ASN A 102 6.58 2.93 12.62
C ASN A 102 7.86 2.52 13.36
N SER A 103 8.48 1.47 12.82
CA SER A 103 9.76 0.89 13.26
C SER A 103 10.45 0.27 12.05
N HIS A 104 11.67 -0.21 12.27
CA HIS A 104 12.50 -0.92 11.30
C HIS A 104 13.00 -0.04 10.16
N SER A 105 12.36 -0.07 8.99
CA SER A 105 12.85 0.60 7.77
C SER A 105 12.70 2.12 7.81
N MET A 106 11.68 2.60 8.52
CA MET A 106 11.37 4.01 8.67
C MET A 106 10.71 4.27 10.02
N MET A 107 11.06 5.40 10.63
CA MET A 107 10.49 5.87 11.89
C MET A 107 10.11 7.35 11.78
N MET A 108 8.91 7.68 12.21
CA MET A 108 8.40 9.04 12.32
C MET A 108 8.49 9.50 13.76
N VAL A 109 9.21 10.61 14.01
CA VAL A 109 9.50 11.12 15.35
C VAL A 109 8.82 12.47 15.55
N PHE A 110 7.84 12.50 16.45
CA PHE A 110 7.10 13.72 16.81
C PHE A 110 7.66 14.29 18.11
N THR A 111 7.77 15.62 18.15
CA THR A 111 8.26 16.40 19.29
C THR A 111 7.34 17.60 19.50
N ASP A 112 7.49 18.29 20.62
CA ASP A 112 7.03 19.67 20.71
C ASP A 112 7.86 20.56 19.76
N PRO A 113 7.30 21.65 19.20
CA PRO A 113 8.02 22.51 18.25
C PRO A 113 9.32 23.09 18.79
N ASP A 114 9.36 23.40 20.09
CA ASP A 114 10.53 24.00 20.75
C ASP A 114 11.69 23.01 20.93
N GLU A 115 11.40 21.70 20.95
CA GLU A 115 12.39 20.63 21.11
C GLU A 115 12.88 20.06 19.75
N LEU A 116 12.19 20.40 18.65
CA LEU A 116 12.41 19.81 17.33
C LEU A 116 13.87 19.92 16.86
N ASP A 117 14.47 21.08 17.02
CA ASP A 117 15.80 21.36 16.49
C ASP A 117 16.90 20.63 17.26
N GLU A 118 16.75 20.51 18.57
CA GLU A 118 17.68 19.78 19.43
C GLU A 118 17.59 18.28 19.16
N VAL A 119 16.38 17.71 19.18
CA VAL A 119 16.14 16.29 18.87
C VAL A 119 16.63 15.96 17.47
N PHE A 120 16.37 16.82 16.47
CA PHE A 120 16.88 16.61 15.12
C PHE A 120 18.41 16.62 15.09
N PHE A 121 19.06 17.57 15.78
CA PHE A 121 20.51 17.65 15.80
C PHE A 121 21.15 16.42 16.44
N GLU A 122 20.68 16.00 17.61
CA GLU A 122 21.12 14.78 18.28
C GLU A 122 20.95 13.57 17.36
N LEU A 123 19.76 13.44 16.74
CA LEU A 123 19.43 12.43 15.73
C LEU A 123 20.17 12.61 14.39
N LYS A 124 20.92 13.68 14.15
CA LYS A 124 21.67 13.86 12.91
C LYS A 124 23.15 13.55 13.07
N VAL A 125 23.68 13.68 14.29
CA VAL A 125 25.13 13.56 14.58
C VAL A 125 25.53 12.35 15.44
N CYS A 126 24.61 11.50 15.87
CA CYS A 126 24.93 10.23 16.55
C CYS A 126 25.85 9.32 15.73
N ASP A 127 26.90 8.88 16.39
CA ASP A 127 27.87 7.96 15.82
C ASP A 127 27.32 6.52 15.68
N GLN A 128 26.19 6.18 16.32
CA GLN A 128 25.62 4.83 16.23
C GLN A 128 25.13 4.47 14.82
N TRP A 129 24.77 5.44 13.98
CA TRP A 129 24.39 5.15 12.59
C TRP A 129 25.57 4.88 11.67
N ALA A 130 26.80 5.02 12.18
CA ALA A 130 27.99 4.73 11.41
C ALA A 130 28.03 3.23 11.05
N PRO A 131 28.58 2.88 9.87
CA PRO A 131 28.65 1.49 9.47
C PRO A 131 29.50 0.63 10.42
N MET A 132 29.05 -0.60 10.67
CA MET A 132 29.85 -1.59 11.41
C MET A 132 30.75 -2.36 10.43
N GLY A 133 32.03 -2.01 10.35
CA GLY A 133 33.05 -2.75 9.57
C GLY A 133 33.78 -1.92 8.50
N ASP A 134 34.60 -2.60 7.68
CA ASP A 134 35.32 -2.00 6.56
C ASP A 134 34.32 -1.63 5.45
N TYR A 135 33.86 -0.38 5.46
CA TYR A 135 32.99 0.19 4.43
C TYR A 135 33.81 0.95 3.38
N ASP A 136 33.41 0.80 2.12
CA ASP A 136 34.01 1.55 1.02
C ASP A 136 33.62 3.04 1.14
N GLU A 137 34.60 3.93 0.95
CA GLU A 137 34.37 5.37 0.86
C GLU A 137 33.41 5.67 -0.31
N GLY A 138 32.12 5.83 -0.01
CA GLY A 138 31.07 6.08 -1.01
C GLY A 138 29.70 5.54 -0.64
N ASP A 139 29.61 4.69 0.38
CA ASP A 139 28.34 4.11 0.81
C ASP A 139 27.48 5.09 1.62
N ASN A 140 26.17 5.05 1.36
CA ASN A 140 25.18 5.82 2.10
C ASN A 140 25.18 5.45 3.59
N PRO A 141 24.93 6.40 4.51
CA PRO A 141 24.82 6.09 5.92
C PRO A 141 23.75 5.02 6.17
N LEU A 142 24.00 4.11 7.14
CA LEU A 142 23.06 3.04 7.48
C LEU A 142 21.68 3.58 7.87
N VAL A 143 21.67 4.78 8.43
CA VAL A 143 20.48 5.51 8.81
C VAL A 143 20.61 6.97 8.36
N SER A 144 19.58 7.45 7.69
CA SER A 144 19.43 8.83 7.25
C SER A 144 18.34 9.51 8.06
N VAL A 145 18.67 10.64 8.66
CA VAL A 145 17.71 11.48 9.38
C VAL A 145 17.44 12.76 8.60
N TYR A 146 16.15 13.04 8.39
CA TYR A 146 15.63 14.15 7.61
C TYR A 146 14.67 14.97 8.46
N ARG A 147 14.69 16.29 8.25
CA ARG A 147 13.47 17.06 8.47
C ARG A 147 12.48 16.70 7.38
N THR A 148 11.19 16.72 7.68
CA THR A 148 10.16 16.45 6.66
C THR A 148 10.27 17.37 5.44
N SER A 149 10.68 18.63 5.64
CA SER A 149 10.94 19.59 4.55
C SER A 149 12.10 19.20 3.63
N GLU A 150 13.08 18.45 4.13
CA GLU A 150 14.30 18.03 3.45
C GLU A 150 14.14 16.71 2.69
N LEU A 151 13.05 15.97 2.91
CA LEU A 151 12.81 14.71 2.21
C LEU A 151 12.89 14.87 0.68
N PRO A 152 13.29 13.83 -0.06
CA PRO A 152 13.13 13.81 -1.51
C PRO A 152 11.67 14.01 -1.93
N GLU A 153 11.43 14.89 -2.91
CA GLU A 153 10.07 15.22 -3.38
C GLU A 153 9.33 13.99 -3.95
N LYS A 154 10.07 12.99 -4.44
CA LYS A 154 9.51 11.74 -4.99
C LYS A 154 8.62 10.96 -4.01
N PHE A 155 8.79 11.16 -2.70
CA PHE A 155 7.94 10.50 -1.72
C PHE A 155 6.56 11.16 -1.60
N HIS A 156 6.41 12.42 -2.02
CA HIS A 156 5.17 13.18 -1.91
C HIS A 156 4.60 13.31 -0.48
N TRP A 157 5.47 13.25 0.54
CA TRP A 157 5.05 13.27 1.95
C TRP A 157 4.99 14.68 2.56
N LYS A 158 5.75 15.65 2.04
CA LYS A 158 6.00 16.95 2.70
C LYS A 158 4.74 17.74 3.06
N SER A 159 3.69 17.62 2.26
CA SER A 159 2.45 18.40 2.41
C SER A 159 1.40 17.74 3.30
N SER A 160 1.68 16.55 3.86
CA SER A 160 0.71 15.83 4.68
C SER A 160 0.75 16.30 6.13
N ARG A 161 -0.42 16.67 6.69
CA ARG A 161 -0.60 17.05 8.10
C ARG A 161 -0.29 15.93 9.11
N PHE A 162 -0.12 14.70 8.63
CA PHE A 162 0.19 13.54 9.45
C PHE A 162 1.69 13.24 9.51
N MET A 163 2.52 13.97 8.75
CA MET A 163 3.96 13.80 8.84
C MET A 163 4.53 14.47 10.09
N PRO A 164 5.56 13.86 10.69
CA PRO A 164 6.27 14.42 11.84
C PRO A 164 7.15 15.61 11.44
N GLY A 165 7.88 16.18 12.40
CA GLY A 165 9.00 17.08 12.11
C GLY A 165 10.26 16.35 11.63
N ILE A 166 10.49 15.13 12.12
CA ILE A 166 11.69 14.32 11.88
C ILE A 166 11.32 12.94 11.33
N ILE A 167 12.03 12.50 10.30
CA ILE A 167 11.87 11.18 9.68
C ILE A 167 13.23 10.51 9.63
N ILE A 168 13.28 9.30 10.15
CA ILE A 168 14.43 8.42 10.10
C ILE A 168 14.14 7.35 9.05
N MET A 169 15.06 7.16 8.10
CA MET A 169 15.01 6.10 7.10
C MET A 169 16.31 5.31 7.15
N THR A 170 16.22 3.99 7.24
CA THR A 170 17.40 3.14 7.19
C THR A 170 17.71 2.73 5.75
N ARG A 171 18.92 2.23 5.51
CA ARG A 171 19.21 1.50 4.28
C ARG A 171 18.49 0.13 4.30
N PRO A 172 18.21 -0.47 3.13
CA PRO A 172 17.64 -1.82 3.05
C PRO A 172 18.45 -2.85 3.85
N GLY A 173 17.81 -3.52 4.81
CA GLY A 173 18.42 -4.50 5.72
C GLY A 173 18.67 -3.98 7.13
N ALA A 174 19.09 -2.72 7.28
CA ALA A 174 19.27 -2.09 8.58
C ALA A 174 17.92 -1.69 9.19
N THR A 175 17.83 -1.64 10.52
CA THR A 175 16.59 -1.31 11.21
C THR A 175 16.79 -0.30 12.33
N VAL A 176 15.78 0.54 12.55
CA VAL A 176 15.71 1.43 13.72
C VAL A 176 14.53 1.05 14.61
N LEU A 177 14.80 0.94 15.90
CA LEU A 177 13.87 0.48 16.92
C LEU A 177 13.81 1.50 18.06
N THR A 178 12.84 1.29 18.95
CA THR A 178 12.73 1.99 20.23
C THR A 178 12.40 0.97 21.31
N ARG A 179 13.05 1.10 22.46
CA ARG A 179 12.82 0.31 23.68
C ARG A 179 11.71 0.94 24.54
N GLU A 180 11.57 2.25 24.45
CA GLU A 180 10.67 3.04 25.28
C GLU A 180 9.32 3.22 24.57
N LEU A 181 8.36 2.33 24.84
CA LEU A 181 7.02 2.44 24.25
C LEU A 181 5.90 2.31 25.30
N PRO A 182 5.27 3.44 25.68
CA PRO A 182 3.98 3.44 26.38
C PRO A 182 2.80 2.96 25.52
N SER A 183 2.95 2.94 24.19
CA SER A 183 1.88 2.72 23.21
C SER A 183 1.97 1.40 22.43
N ILE A 184 3.04 0.64 22.61
CA ILE A 184 3.16 -0.75 22.17
C ILE A 184 3.07 -1.60 23.43
N PRO A 185 2.09 -2.52 23.57
CA PRO A 185 2.00 -3.36 24.75
C PRO A 185 3.35 -4.03 25.03
N ALA A 186 3.87 -3.87 26.25
CA ALA A 186 5.06 -4.57 26.71
C ALA A 186 4.81 -6.09 26.64
N GLY A 187 5.16 -6.69 25.51
CA GLY A 187 4.79 -8.07 25.25
C GLY A 187 5.17 -8.62 23.89
N ASP A 188 6.08 -8.02 23.12
CA ASP A 188 6.59 -8.67 21.92
C ASP A 188 8.11 -8.61 21.81
N GLU A 189 8.76 -9.64 22.36
CA GLU A 189 10.10 -10.03 21.92
C GLU A 189 10.16 -10.22 20.37
N HIS A 190 9.01 -10.47 19.72
CA HIS A 190 8.90 -10.65 18.27
C HIS A 190 9.24 -9.41 17.41
N ALA A 191 9.20 -8.18 17.95
CA ALA A 191 9.60 -7.01 17.17
C ALA A 191 11.11 -7.00 16.87
N ARG A 192 11.92 -7.69 17.69
CA ARG A 192 13.36 -7.92 17.48
C ARG A 192 13.65 -9.13 16.58
N ASP A 193 12.72 -10.09 16.54
CA ASP A 193 12.88 -11.35 15.81
C ASP A 193 12.35 -11.29 14.37
N ILE A 194 11.95 -10.11 13.88
CA ILE A 194 11.52 -9.98 12.48
C ILE A 194 12.68 -10.32 11.54
N ARG A 195 12.48 -11.34 10.71
CA ARG A 195 13.51 -11.79 9.77
C ARG A 195 13.50 -11.05 8.45
N GLN A 196 12.36 -10.45 8.11
CA GLN A 196 12.15 -9.67 6.90
C GLN A 196 11.33 -8.43 7.27
N THR A 197 11.31 -7.40 6.43
CA THR A 197 10.36 -6.28 6.55
C THR A 197 10.29 -5.54 5.21
N GLY A 198 9.40 -4.55 5.12
CA GLY A 198 9.29 -3.63 3.99
C GLY A 198 9.34 -2.18 4.47
N GLY A 199 8.95 -1.24 3.60
CA GLY A 199 8.80 0.18 3.97
C GLY A 199 10.03 1.07 3.72
N TRP A 200 11.08 0.50 3.12
CA TRP A 200 12.18 1.30 2.57
C TRP A 200 11.73 2.08 1.31
N ASP A 201 12.67 2.86 0.79
CA ASP A 201 12.52 3.58 -0.48
C ASP A 201 11.91 2.70 -1.57
N ASN A 202 10.82 3.19 -2.18
CA ASN A 202 10.03 2.48 -3.18
C ASN A 202 10.78 2.25 -4.51
N ASP A 203 11.90 2.94 -4.75
CA ASP A 203 12.76 2.66 -5.91
C ASP A 203 13.58 1.37 -5.74
N ASN A 204 13.74 0.89 -4.50
CA ASN A 204 14.43 -0.38 -4.25
C ASN A 204 13.64 -1.54 -4.87
N VAL A 205 14.34 -2.37 -5.65
CA VAL A 205 13.72 -3.49 -6.37
C VAL A 205 13.03 -4.50 -5.45
N GLU A 206 13.53 -4.69 -4.22
CA GLU A 206 12.94 -5.60 -3.23
C GLU A 206 11.70 -5.02 -2.57
N MET A 207 11.47 -3.70 -2.67
CA MET A 207 10.24 -3.06 -2.19
C MET A 207 9.11 -3.11 -3.21
N ARG A 208 9.39 -3.54 -4.45
CA ARG A 208 8.36 -3.66 -5.49
C ARG A 208 7.35 -4.75 -5.15
N GLY A 209 6.08 -4.42 -5.29
CA GLY A 209 4.98 -5.35 -5.15
C GLY A 209 4.77 -6.21 -6.41
N VAL A 210 3.78 -7.09 -6.34
CA VAL A 210 3.31 -7.89 -7.47
C VAL A 210 2.08 -7.21 -8.08
N PHE A 211 2.00 -7.20 -9.40
CA PHE A 211 0.77 -6.92 -10.14
C PHE A 211 0.59 -8.00 -11.22
N MET A 212 -0.52 -8.71 -11.17
CA MET A 212 -0.93 -9.66 -12.20
C MET A 212 -2.41 -9.46 -12.47
N ALA A 213 -2.81 -9.54 -13.72
CA ALA A 213 -4.20 -9.39 -14.11
C ALA A 213 -4.57 -10.39 -15.20
N ARG A 214 -5.83 -10.83 -15.20
CA ARG A 214 -6.41 -11.66 -16.25
C ARG A 214 -7.89 -11.38 -16.40
N GLY A 215 -8.44 -11.72 -17.56
CA GLY A 215 -9.85 -11.53 -17.88
C GLY A 215 -10.03 -10.72 -19.17
N PRO A 216 -11.28 -10.50 -19.58
CA PRO A 216 -11.59 -9.97 -20.91
C PRO A 216 -11.09 -8.53 -21.11
N ALA A 217 -10.84 -7.77 -20.04
CA ALA A 217 -10.31 -6.42 -20.11
C ALA A 217 -8.83 -6.32 -20.43
N PHE A 218 -8.05 -7.35 -20.09
CA PHE A 218 -6.60 -7.29 -20.13
C PHE A 218 -6.07 -8.00 -21.37
N LYS A 219 -4.89 -7.56 -21.85
CA LYS A 219 -4.15 -8.32 -22.86
C LYS A 219 -3.74 -9.68 -22.32
N THR A 220 -3.70 -10.69 -23.19
CA THR A 220 -3.23 -12.03 -22.86
C THR A 220 -1.75 -12.18 -23.21
N ASN A 221 -1.01 -12.97 -22.44
CA ASN A 221 0.44 -13.20 -22.62
C ASN A 221 1.26 -11.90 -22.79
N HIS A 222 0.92 -10.89 -21.98
CA HIS A 222 1.54 -9.58 -22.04
C HIS A 222 2.27 -9.27 -20.73
N GLU A 223 3.50 -8.79 -20.86
CA GLU A 223 4.32 -8.30 -19.77
C GLU A 223 4.53 -6.79 -19.98
N SER A 224 4.20 -5.99 -18.97
CA SER A 224 4.31 -4.54 -19.01
C SER A 224 5.58 -4.06 -18.31
N LEU A 225 5.95 -2.81 -18.56
CA LEU A 225 6.93 -2.12 -17.72
C LEU A 225 6.38 -1.94 -16.29
N PRO A 226 7.24 -1.71 -15.27
CA PRO A 226 6.78 -1.42 -13.92
C PRO A 226 5.81 -0.24 -13.91
N ILE A 227 4.68 -0.42 -13.21
CA ILE A 227 3.66 0.60 -13.00
C ILE A 227 3.68 1.09 -11.56
N ASN A 228 3.13 2.27 -11.29
CA ASN A 228 2.93 2.70 -9.91
C ASN A 228 1.62 2.16 -9.36
N MET A 229 1.59 1.82 -8.06
CA MET A 229 0.35 1.36 -7.41
C MET A 229 -0.79 2.38 -7.51
N VAL A 230 -0.46 3.68 -7.55
CA VAL A 230 -1.45 4.77 -7.73
C VAL A 230 -2.12 4.75 -9.11
N ASP A 231 -1.48 4.16 -10.12
CA ASP A 231 -2.02 4.05 -11.48
C ASP A 231 -3.11 2.96 -11.59
N VAL A 232 -3.16 2.02 -10.64
CA VAL A 232 -4.12 0.90 -10.66
C VAL A 232 -5.56 1.37 -10.45
N TYR A 233 -5.77 2.43 -9.67
CA TYR A 233 -7.10 2.96 -9.35
C TYR A 233 -7.94 3.26 -10.60
N GLN A 234 -7.36 4.01 -11.53
CA GLN A 234 -7.99 4.39 -12.80
C GLN A 234 -8.20 3.20 -13.75
N VAL A 235 -7.37 2.16 -13.69
CA VAL A 235 -7.60 0.91 -14.46
C VAL A 235 -8.88 0.25 -13.96
N LEU A 236 -9.05 0.13 -12.64
CA LEU A 236 -10.25 -0.47 -12.06
C LEU A 236 -11.50 0.34 -12.39
N LEU A 237 -11.42 1.67 -12.31
CA LEU A 237 -12.51 2.57 -12.70
C LEU A 237 -12.89 2.41 -14.18
N ASN A 238 -11.91 2.36 -15.08
CA ASN A 238 -12.15 2.15 -16.51
C ASN A 238 -12.87 0.82 -16.76
N ILE A 239 -12.41 -0.27 -16.13
CA ILE A 239 -13.04 -1.60 -16.27
C ILE A 239 -14.48 -1.61 -15.74
N LEU A 240 -14.75 -0.87 -14.67
CA LEU A 240 -16.08 -0.72 -14.08
C LEU A 240 -16.99 0.26 -14.83
N GLY A 241 -16.45 1.06 -15.76
CA GLY A 241 -17.17 2.12 -16.45
C GLY A 241 -17.59 3.26 -15.53
N VAL A 242 -16.80 3.54 -14.49
CA VAL A 242 -17.07 4.57 -13.48
C VAL A 242 -16.08 5.72 -13.64
N GLU A 243 -16.58 6.94 -13.71
CA GLU A 243 -15.73 8.13 -13.70
C GLU A 243 -15.14 8.37 -12.31
N PRO A 244 -13.88 8.81 -12.18
CA PRO A 244 -13.28 9.12 -10.89
C PRO A 244 -14.09 10.21 -10.16
N PRO A 245 -14.62 9.94 -8.95
CA PRO A 245 -15.37 10.94 -8.19
C PRO A 245 -14.46 12.09 -7.70
N HIS A 246 -13.15 11.85 -7.60
CA HIS A 246 -12.15 12.80 -7.14
C HIS A 246 -10.89 12.72 -7.99
N ARG A 247 -10.09 13.80 -7.94
CA ARG A 247 -8.76 13.81 -8.55
C ARG A 247 -7.87 12.75 -7.90
N HIS A 248 -7.07 12.07 -8.70
CA HIS A 248 -6.07 11.09 -8.28
C HIS A 248 -4.73 11.38 -8.94
N ASN A 249 -3.67 10.75 -8.45
CA ASN A 249 -2.30 10.94 -8.93
C ASN A 249 -1.85 9.88 -9.95
N GLY A 250 -2.72 8.92 -10.29
CA GLY A 250 -2.45 7.95 -11.35
C GLY A 250 -2.26 8.61 -12.73
N SER A 251 -1.43 7.98 -13.56
CA SER A 251 -1.10 8.41 -14.93
C SER A 251 -1.51 7.36 -15.95
N TRP A 252 -2.45 7.69 -16.86
CA TRP A 252 -3.01 6.76 -17.86
C TRP A 252 -1.98 6.17 -18.82
N ALA A 253 -1.03 6.97 -19.27
CA ALA A 253 0.05 6.53 -20.14
C ALA A 253 0.88 5.35 -19.56
N ASN A 254 0.91 5.17 -18.23
CA ASN A 254 1.65 4.07 -17.60
C ASN A 254 0.91 2.73 -17.69
N VAL A 255 -0.41 2.74 -17.88
CA VAL A 255 -1.28 1.56 -17.69
C VAL A 255 -2.21 1.28 -18.85
N GLU A 256 -2.33 2.18 -19.83
CA GLU A 256 -3.19 1.97 -21.00
C GLU A 256 -2.79 0.73 -21.79
N ASP A 257 -1.49 0.41 -21.83
CA ASP A 257 -0.97 -0.75 -22.54
C ASP A 257 -1.37 -2.10 -21.89
N LEU A 258 -1.92 -2.09 -20.68
CA LEU A 258 -2.43 -3.30 -20.00
C LEU A 258 -3.74 -3.81 -20.60
N LEU A 259 -4.55 -2.91 -21.18
CA LEU A 259 -5.90 -3.22 -21.60
C LEU A 259 -5.95 -3.77 -23.04
N SER A 260 -6.91 -4.67 -23.28
CA SER A 260 -7.13 -5.22 -24.61
C SER A 260 -7.70 -4.16 -25.54
N SER A 261 -7.29 -4.18 -26.81
CA SER A 261 -7.68 -3.17 -27.79
C SER A 261 -9.20 -3.01 -27.87
N GLY A 262 -9.69 -1.79 -27.64
CA GLY A 262 -11.11 -1.47 -27.71
C GLY A 262 -11.84 -1.58 -26.37
N TRP A 263 -11.18 -2.06 -25.32
CA TRP A 263 -11.74 -2.03 -23.96
C TRP A 263 -11.86 -0.60 -23.44
N GLU A 264 -10.92 0.27 -23.82
CA GLU A 264 -10.89 1.69 -23.48
C GLU A 264 -12.05 2.46 -24.13
N SER A 265 -12.62 1.91 -25.21
CA SER A 265 -13.72 2.50 -25.97
C SER A 265 -15.11 2.00 -25.56
N ARG A 266 -15.22 1.18 -24.51
CA ARG A 266 -16.50 0.64 -24.05
C ARG A 266 -17.41 1.77 -23.54
N THR A 267 -18.48 2.02 -24.28
CA THR A 267 -19.64 2.74 -23.78
C THR A 267 -20.25 1.98 -22.60
N SER A 268 -20.34 2.62 -21.43
CA SER A 268 -21.06 2.09 -20.26
C SER A 268 -22.47 1.64 -20.65
N PRO A 269 -22.99 0.49 -20.15
CA PRO A 269 -24.34 0.00 -20.47
C PRO A 269 -25.45 1.04 -20.21
N ASP A 270 -25.20 2.04 -19.37
CA ASP A 270 -26.14 3.12 -19.08
C ASP A 270 -26.31 4.13 -20.23
N SER A 271 -25.37 4.18 -21.17
CA SER A 271 -25.46 5.06 -22.36
C SER A 271 -26.51 4.59 -23.38
N ILE A 272 -26.90 3.31 -23.36
CA ILE A 272 -27.96 2.75 -24.21
C ILE A 272 -29.36 3.26 -23.78
N SER A 273 -29.49 3.72 -22.53
CA SER A 273 -30.75 4.30 -22.03
C SER A 273 -31.03 5.72 -22.54
N SER A 274 -29.99 6.45 -22.99
CA SER A 274 -30.13 7.84 -23.45
C SER A 274 -30.46 7.99 -24.94
N SER A 275 -30.14 6.98 -25.77
CA SER A 275 -30.35 7.02 -27.22
C SER A 275 -31.68 6.38 -27.67
N THR A 276 -32.42 5.74 -26.77
CA THR A 276 -33.73 5.13 -27.08
C THR A 276 -34.94 5.95 -26.63
N SER A 277 -34.74 7.07 -25.94
CA SER A 277 -35.83 7.97 -25.52
C SER A 277 -36.35 8.88 -26.66
N THR A 278 -35.49 9.34 -27.57
CA THR A 278 -35.90 10.24 -28.65
C THR A 278 -36.57 9.55 -29.84
N ALA A 279 -36.37 8.24 -30.04
CA ALA A 279 -37.00 7.50 -31.13
C ALA A 279 -38.46 7.11 -30.87
N ARG A 280 -38.90 7.03 -29.59
CA ARG A 280 -40.29 6.68 -29.26
C ARG A 280 -41.25 7.86 -29.33
N SER A 281 -40.78 9.10 -29.18
CA SER A 281 -41.62 10.29 -29.29
C SER A 281 -41.96 10.69 -30.73
N PHE A 282 -41.15 10.31 -31.72
CA PHE A 282 -41.44 10.61 -33.13
C PHE A 282 -42.43 9.62 -33.76
N LEU A 283 -42.47 8.34 -33.33
CA LEU A 283 -43.46 7.39 -33.86
C LEU A 283 -44.89 7.65 -33.34
N CYS A 284 -45.05 8.17 -32.12
CA CYS A 284 -46.38 8.49 -31.58
C CYS A 284 -47.02 9.73 -32.23
N LEU A 285 -46.23 10.72 -32.69
CA LEU A 285 -46.78 11.91 -33.36
C LEU A 285 -47.25 11.64 -34.80
N ILE A 286 -46.62 10.68 -35.50
CA ILE A 286 -47.01 10.34 -36.88
C ILE A 286 -48.31 9.53 -36.90
N LEU A 287 -48.58 8.70 -35.89
CA LEU A 287 -49.83 7.93 -35.77
C LEU A 287 -51.04 8.78 -35.35
N LEU A 288 -50.83 9.91 -34.66
CA LEU A 288 -51.91 10.83 -34.29
C LEU A 288 -52.34 11.78 -35.42
N CYS A 289 -51.47 12.05 -36.42
CA CYS A 289 -51.85 12.88 -37.58
C CYS A 289 -52.56 12.10 -38.70
N MET A 290 -52.54 10.75 -38.68
CA MET A 290 -53.18 9.91 -39.71
C MET A 290 -54.60 9.43 -39.32
N LEU A 291 -55.12 9.87 -38.17
CA LEU A 291 -56.47 9.54 -37.68
C LEU A 291 -57.40 10.77 -37.61
N SER A 292 -57.07 11.84 -38.33
CA SER A 292 -57.89 13.06 -38.38
C SER A 292 -57.97 13.61 -39.80
N TYR A 293 -58.48 12.81 -40.74
CA TYR A 293 -59.16 13.24 -41.97
C TYR A 293 -60.08 12.12 -42.46
#